data_AF-A0ABD3KRV7-F1
#
_entry.id   AF-A0ABD3KRV7-F1
#
_cell.length_a   1.000
_cell.length_b   1.000
_cell.length_c   1.000
_cell.angle_alpha   90.00
_cell.angle_beta   90.00
_cell.angle_gamma   90.00
#
_symmetry.space_group_name_H-M   'P 1'
#
loop_
_entity.id
_entity.type
_entity.pdbx_description
1 polymer ?
#
loop_
_entity_poly.entity_id
_entity_poly.type
_entity_poly.pdbx_seq_one_letter_code
_entity_poly.pdbx_strand_id
1 'polypeptide(L)'
;MRNPLQPHTYTCPHIDLSQAQIHVKTLTGKTVIIEVESSETVHNVKVRIQDQEGIPMDQQKLIFAGKELKNDVWTLAEYDVHSESVLHLYLCQKAKRKGEDDPDMELKI
;
A
#
# COMPACT_ATOMS: atom_id res chain seq x y z
N MET A 1 24.73 25.96 -18.25
CA MET A 1 24.66 24.65 -18.93
C MET A 1 24.32 23.60 -17.87
N ARG A 2 23.24 22.83 -18.09
CA ARG A 2 22.79 21.59 -17.38
C ARG A 2 22.36 21.67 -15.89
N ASN A 3 21.05 21.86 -15.69
CA ASN A 3 20.04 21.01 -14.99
C ASN A 3 20.43 20.27 -13.68
N PRO A 4 19.46 19.91 -12.82
CA PRO A 4 18.67 20.72 -11.88
C PRO A 4 18.80 20.12 -10.45
N LEU A 5 18.60 20.92 -9.40
CA LEU A 5 18.51 20.35 -8.05
C LEU A 5 17.22 19.52 -7.95
N GLN A 6 17.40 18.23 -7.71
CA GLN A 6 16.33 17.24 -7.59
C GLN A 6 15.43 17.59 -6.41
N PRO A 7 14.10 17.37 -6.49
CA PRO A 7 13.20 17.66 -5.38
C PRO A 7 13.58 16.80 -4.19
N HIS A 8 13.77 17.45 -3.04
CA HIS A 8 14.02 16.77 -1.78
C HIS A 8 12.86 15.85 -1.46
N THR A 9 13.23 14.64 -1.07
CA THR A 9 12.43 13.50 -0.66
C THR A 9 11.23 13.87 0.20
N TYR A 10 10.10 13.21 -0.10
CA TYR A 10 8.83 13.16 0.62
C TYR A 10 8.93 13.44 2.13
N THR A 11 8.68 14.68 2.54
CA THR A 11 8.27 15.01 3.91
C THR A 11 6.81 15.42 3.86
N CYS A 12 5.90 14.48 4.03
CA CYS A 12 4.49 14.78 4.26
C CYS A 12 4.24 14.63 5.77
N PRO A 13 3.99 15.72 6.53
CA PRO A 13 3.48 15.59 7.90
C PRO A 13 2.06 15.02 7.83
N HIS A 14 1.91 13.69 7.96
CA HIS A 14 0.62 13.01 7.83
C HIS A 14 -0.04 12.85 9.21
N ILE A 15 -0.71 13.90 9.67
CA ILE A 15 -1.81 13.77 10.64
C ILE A 15 -2.95 14.61 10.10
N ASP A 16 -3.71 14.05 9.15
CA ASP A 16 -5.03 14.56 8.78
C ASP A 16 -6.06 13.44 9.00
N LEU A 17 -7.10 13.78 9.77
CA LEU A 17 -8.00 12.88 10.50
C LEU A 17 -9.23 12.43 9.68
N SER A 18 -9.08 12.13 8.40
CA SER A 18 -10.15 11.54 7.58
C SER A 18 -9.72 10.26 6.86
N GLN A 19 -8.97 9.40 7.57
CA GLN A 19 -8.46 8.15 7.01
C GLN A 19 -9.55 7.06 7.03
N ALA A 20 -9.80 6.46 5.87
CA ALA A 20 -10.53 5.21 5.76
C ALA A 20 -9.58 4.05 6.10
N GLN A 21 -10.12 2.90 6.49
CA GLN A 21 -9.32 1.69 6.74
C GLN A 21 -9.87 0.57 5.88
N ILE A 22 -8.99 -0.21 5.26
CA ILE A 22 -9.39 -1.41 4.51
C ILE A 22 -8.72 -2.64 5.11
N HIS A 23 -9.41 -3.78 4.98
CA HIS A 23 -8.94 -5.05 5.51
C HIS A 23 -8.35 -5.89 4.37
N VAL A 24 -7.04 -6.12 4.42
CA VAL A 24 -6.34 -6.95 3.43
C VAL A 24 -6.13 -8.33 4.02
N LYS A 25 -6.89 -9.31 3.54
CA LYS A 25 -6.77 -10.71 3.94
C LYS A 25 -5.76 -11.43 3.06
N THR A 26 -4.66 -11.83 3.68
CA THR A 26 -3.61 -12.62 3.03
C THR A 26 -4.01 -14.09 2.89
N LEU A 27 -3.39 -14.81 1.95
CA LEU A 27 -3.55 -16.26 1.80
C LEU A 27 -3.14 -17.06 3.06
N THR A 28 -2.27 -16.49 3.89
CA THR A 28 -1.86 -17.06 5.18
C THR A 28 -2.95 -16.96 6.25
N GLY A 29 -4.09 -16.32 5.94
CA GLY A 29 -5.19 -16.09 6.87
C GLY A 29 -4.98 -14.90 7.81
N LYS A 30 -3.88 -14.16 7.65
CA LYS A 30 -3.65 -12.90 8.38
C LYS A 30 -4.46 -11.79 7.73
N THR A 31 -5.09 -10.95 8.55
CA THR A 31 -5.79 -9.74 8.10
C THR A 31 -4.94 -8.54 8.50
N VAL A 32 -4.49 -7.78 7.50
CA VAL A 32 -3.69 -6.57 7.68
C VAL A 32 -4.61 -5.38 7.48
N ILE A 33 -4.59 -4.43 8.40
CA ILE A 33 -5.39 -3.20 8.31
C ILE A 33 -4.50 -2.15 7.68
N ILE A 34 -4.91 -1.63 6.52
CA ILE A 34 -4.19 -0.57 5.83
C ILE A 34 -5.08 0.67 5.88
N GLU A 35 -4.57 1.73 6.50
CA GLU A 35 -5.18 3.05 6.42
C GLU A 35 -5.10 3.50 4.96
N VAL A 36 -6.13 4.10 4.39
CA VAL A 36 -6.21 4.56 3.00
C VAL A 36 -7.15 5.76 2.91
N GLU A 37 -7.01 6.58 1.89
CA GLU A 37 -8.02 7.61 1.59
C GLU A 37 -8.83 7.18 0.37
N SER A 38 -10.11 7.54 0.28
CA SER A 38 -10.94 7.27 -0.91
C SER A 38 -10.38 7.94 -2.18
N SER A 39 -9.59 9.01 -2.01
CA SER A 39 -8.87 9.70 -3.09
C SER A 39 -7.61 8.96 -3.54
N GLU A 40 -7.13 8.00 -2.74
CA GLU A 40 -5.93 7.24 -3.08
C GLU A 40 -6.21 6.24 -4.21
N THR A 41 -5.17 6.02 -5.00
CA THR A 41 -5.17 5.05 -6.08
C THR A 41 -4.82 3.66 -5.57
N VAL A 42 -5.27 2.64 -6.30
CA VAL A 42 -4.86 1.25 -6.05
C VAL A 42 -3.33 1.10 -6.06
N HIS A 43 -2.61 1.91 -6.84
CA HIS A 43 -1.16 1.95 -6.83
C HIS A 43 -0.60 2.24 -5.44
N ASN A 44 -1.09 3.28 -4.77
CA ASN A 44 -0.57 3.68 -3.46
C ASN A 44 -0.87 2.63 -2.39
N VAL A 45 -2.04 1.97 -2.49
CA VAL A 45 -2.39 0.83 -1.64
C VAL A 45 -1.40 -0.33 -1.80
N LYS A 46 -1.03 -0.70 -3.04
CA LYS A 46 -0.03 -1.74 -3.31
C LYS A 46 1.35 -1.38 -2.75
N VAL A 47 1.74 -0.11 -2.83
CA VAL A 47 3.01 0.39 -2.25
C VAL A 47 2.99 0.27 -0.73
N ARG A 48 1.90 0.64 -0.07
CA ARG A 48 1.76 0.49 1.39
C ARG A 48 1.78 -0.97 1.83
N ILE A 49 1.12 -1.84 1.08
CA ILE A 49 1.20 -3.30 1.32
C ILE A 49 2.63 -3.82 1.09
N GLN A 50 3.34 -3.29 0.10
CA GLN A 50 4.75 -3.64 -0.14
C GLN A 50 5.64 -3.25 1.05
N ASP A 51 5.41 -2.08 1.62
CA ASP A 51 6.15 -1.60 2.79
C ASP A 51 5.87 -2.44 4.04
N GLN A 52 4.59 -2.73 4.30
CA GLN A 52 4.16 -3.49 5.48
C GLN A 52 4.50 -4.98 5.43
N GLU A 53 4.30 -5.64 4.28
CA GLU A 53 4.52 -7.08 4.13
C GLU A 53 5.83 -7.43 3.42
N GLY A 54 6.54 -6.46 2.82
CA GLY A 54 7.77 -6.69 2.06
C GLY A 54 7.57 -7.33 0.69
N ILE A 55 6.32 -7.41 0.19
CA ILE A 55 5.99 -8.11 -1.06
C ILE A 55 6.02 -7.11 -2.22
N PRO A 56 6.76 -7.34 -3.32
CA PRO A 56 6.76 -6.42 -4.46
C PRO A 56 5.41 -6.34 -5.16
N MET A 57 4.99 -5.15 -5.57
CA MET A 57 3.71 -4.85 -6.24
C MET A 57 3.38 -5.75 -7.45
N ASP A 58 4.40 -6.20 -8.20
CA ASP A 58 4.25 -7.13 -9.34
C ASP A 58 3.76 -8.52 -8.92
N GLN A 59 4.03 -8.91 -7.67
CA GLN A 59 3.64 -10.20 -7.10
C GLN A 59 2.33 -10.12 -6.32
N GLN A 60 1.89 -8.92 -5.95
CA GLN A 60 0.66 -8.70 -5.23
C GLN A 60 -0.54 -8.74 -6.18
N LYS A 61 -1.51 -9.59 -5.88
CA LYS A 61 -2.80 -9.62 -6.57
C LYS A 61 -3.92 -9.29 -5.59
N LEU A 62 -4.52 -8.13 -5.76
CA LEU A 62 -5.65 -7.68 -4.97
C LEU A 62 -6.95 -8.06 -5.68
N ILE A 63 -7.78 -8.86 -5.01
CA ILE A 63 -9.08 -9.28 -5.53
C ILE A 63 -10.16 -8.73 -4.60
N PHE A 64 -11.11 -8.01 -5.18
CA PHE A 64 -12.29 -7.47 -4.49
C PHE A 64 -13.56 -7.81 -5.27
N ALA A 65 -14.58 -8.32 -4.59
CA ALA A 65 -15.85 -8.74 -5.22
C ALA A 65 -15.67 -9.66 -6.47
N GLY A 66 -14.61 -10.46 -6.52
CA GLY A 66 -14.29 -11.32 -7.67
C GLY A 66 -13.60 -10.60 -8.85
N LYS A 67 -13.31 -9.31 -8.73
CA LYS A 67 -12.58 -8.50 -9.71
C LYS A 67 -11.16 -8.23 -9.22
N GLU A 68 -10.18 -8.42 -10.11
CA GLU A 68 -8.79 -8.09 -9.79
C GLU A 68 -8.55 -6.58 -9.97
N LEU A 69 -8.01 -5.95 -8.93
CA LEU A 69 -7.66 -4.53 -8.88
C LEU A 69 -6.32 -4.30 -9.61
N LYS A 70 -6.30 -4.54 -10.93
CA LYS A 70 -5.12 -4.33 -11.77
C LYS A 70 -4.92 -2.88 -12.16
N ASN A 71 -5.97 -2.06 -12.20
CA ASN A 71 -5.84 -0.69 -12.69
C ASN A 71 -5.26 0.21 -11.60
N ASP A 72 -3.96 0.48 -11.71
CA ASP A 72 -3.23 1.39 -10.83
C ASP A 72 -3.70 2.85 -10.93
N VAL A 73 -4.42 3.19 -12.00
CA VAL A 73 -4.95 4.55 -12.28
C VAL A 73 -6.31 4.79 -11.64
N TRP A 74 -7.01 3.74 -11.21
CA TRP A 74 -8.33 3.87 -10.60
C TRP A 74 -8.20 4.05 -9.10
N THR A 75 -9.08 4.88 -8.55
CA THR A 75 -9.18 5.11 -7.10
C THR A 75 -9.97 3.97 -6.45
N LEU A 76 -9.86 3.87 -5.13
CA LEU A 76 -10.67 2.91 -4.36
C LEU A 76 -12.18 3.15 -4.56
N ALA A 77 -12.57 4.42 -4.68
CA ALA A 77 -13.96 4.80 -4.95
C ALA A 77 -14.50 4.24 -6.27
N GLU A 78 -13.69 4.23 -7.35
CA GLU A 78 -14.10 3.69 -8.67
C GLU A 78 -14.37 2.16 -8.65
N TYR A 79 -13.85 1.46 -7.64
CA TYR A 79 -14.04 0.03 -7.45
C TYR A 79 -15.10 -0.29 -6.38
N ASP A 80 -15.85 0.71 -5.92
CA ASP A 80 -16.78 0.61 -4.80
C ASP A 80 -16.10 0.01 -3.55
N VAL A 81 -14.80 0.29 -3.37
CA VAL A 81 -14.06 -0.12 -2.18
C VAL A 81 -14.35 0.91 -1.09
N HIS A 82 -15.20 0.52 -0.15
CA HIS A 82 -15.51 1.31 1.02
C HIS A 82 -14.54 1.05 2.17
N SER A 83 -14.53 1.98 3.13
CA SER A 83 -13.98 1.73 4.47
C SER A 83 -14.53 0.41 5.01
N GLU A 84 -13.67 -0.40 5.60
CA GLU A 84 -13.93 -1.75 6.14
C GLU A 84 -14.10 -2.87 5.10
N SER A 85 -13.96 -2.57 3.81
CA SER A 85 -13.99 -3.60 2.76
C SER A 85 -12.86 -4.60 2.93
N VAL A 86 -13.17 -5.88 2.70
CA VAL A 86 -12.20 -6.98 2.78
C VAL A 86 -11.68 -7.32 1.39
N LEU A 87 -10.42 -7.00 1.15
CA LEU A 87 -9.69 -7.36 -0.07
C LEU A 87 -8.91 -8.65 0.17
N HIS A 88 -8.92 -9.55 -0.81
CA HIS A 88 -8.11 -10.77 -0.73
C HIS A 88 -6.79 -10.56 -1.46
N LEU A 89 -5.68 -10.67 -0.75
CA LEU A 89 -4.32 -10.58 -1.30
C LEU A 89 -3.80 -11.97 -1.65
N TYR A 90 -3.47 -12.17 -2.91
CA TYR A 90 -2.82 -13.37 -3.44
C TYR A 90 -1.38 -13.07 -3.83
N LEU A 91 -0.50 -14.05 -3.56
CA LEU A 91 0.93 -13.98 -3.84
C LEU A 91 1.26 -14.76 -5.11
N CYS A 92 1.86 -14.09 -6.09
CA CYS A 92 2.58 -14.76 -7.16
C CYS A 92 3.98 -15.10 -6.65
N GLN A 93 4.19 -16.33 -6.15
CA GLN A 93 5.45 -16.77 -5.56
C GLN A 93 6.63 -16.56 -6.53
N LYS A 94 7.39 -15.46 -6.36
CA LYS A 94 8.81 -15.44 -6.73
C LYS A 94 9.58 -15.07 -5.48
N ALA A 95 10.20 -16.07 -4.87
CA ALA A 95 10.89 -15.99 -3.60
C ALA A 95 11.86 -14.79 -3.55
N LYS A 96 11.60 -13.84 -2.65
CA LYS A 96 12.62 -12.94 -2.10
C LYS A 96 12.48 -12.95 -0.59
N ARG A 97 13.33 -13.76 0.05
CA ARG A 97 13.70 -13.53 1.45
C ARG A 97 14.59 -12.29 1.45
N LYS A 98 14.11 -11.18 2.00
CA LYS A 98 15.00 -10.11 2.43
C LYS A 98 14.32 -9.37 3.56
N GLY A 99 14.77 -9.67 4.78
CA GLY A 99 14.60 -8.74 5.88
C GLY A 99 15.36 -7.46 5.56
N GLU A 100 14.80 -6.34 5.97
CA GLU A 100 15.45 -5.02 5.99
C GLU A 100 14.66 -4.27 7.07
N ASP A 101 15.10 -4.35 8.32
CA ASP A 101 15.84 -3.29 9.02
C ASP A 101 14.91 -2.12 9.35
N ASP A 102 14.44 -2.15 10.60
CA ASP A 102 13.68 -1.10 11.28
C ASP A 102 14.69 -0.04 11.76
N PRO A 103 14.82 1.14 11.13
CA PRO A 103 15.51 2.25 11.76
C PRO A 103 14.55 2.92 12.75
N ASP A 104 14.63 2.42 13.97
CA ASP A 104 14.27 3.08 15.21
C ASP A 104 14.46 4.60 15.15
N MET A 105 13.46 5.26 15.71
CA MET A 105 13.16 6.68 15.65
C MET A 105 14.14 7.49 16.52
N GLU A 106 15.37 7.73 16.08
CA GLU A 106 16.27 8.65 16.82
C GLU A 106 16.02 10.12 16.48
N LEU A 107 15.07 10.73 17.19
CA LEU A 107 15.08 12.18 17.40
C LEU A 107 16.10 12.51 18.51
N LYS A 108 17.38 12.63 18.13
CA LYS A 108 18.40 13.20 19.00
C LYS A 108 18.25 14.72 19.03
N ILE A 109 17.84 15.22 20.20
CA ILE A 109 17.86 16.63 20.61
C ILE A 109 19.29 17.17 20.53
#